data_AF-A0A385Q2S6-F1
#
_entry.id   AF-A0A385Q2S6-F1
#
_cell.length_a   1.000
_cell.length_b   1.000
_cell.length_c   1.000
_cell.angle_alpha   90.00
_cell.angle_beta   90.00
_cell.angle_gamma   90.00
#
_symmetry.space_group_name_H-M   'P 1'
#
loop_
_entity.id
_entity.type
_entity.pdbx_description
1 polymer ?
#
loop_
_entity_poly.entity_id
_entity_poly.type
_entity_poly.pdbx_seq_one_letter_code
_entity_poly.pdbx_strand_id
1 'polypeptide(L)'
;MSIKNNKASFIGSIFIGVVLIVAGLIYGYMHSKLFLTFNSAEKMYKDEYYYISDNKEVYALSIYDISSTGITSDDGKIELYQIIGGNGSLYYMTANPNNSKIKSLIDLYDKYTSEEHGEDDLPPVNYLMVELISDDSYNLDIIKDLADSFDPDYTYRNDGSLHDDFYLKNTSLAGSIAFHIAITLVIMAIGIGIIIVALTRKSKNQDTYERLCELDERLRGNIGELENIADYVDKSLGAFVYKDHLILNTKFGFDMFNLKNLVWIYHNITKHKMYVVITVSVDFALQINLYEDGRIREQRVMLTNDKKAEDAIGSLLTYIGMNYPNSIIGFTPEAKEAYREFKLTHK
;
A
#
# COMPACT_ATOMS: atom_id res chain seq x y z
N MET A 1 -32.74 -24.40 -7.92
CA MET A 1 -31.53 -23.56 -8.18
C MET A 1 -31.34 -22.64 -6.98
N SER A 2 -30.14 -22.45 -6.43
CA SER A 2 -29.88 -21.43 -5.39
C SER A 2 -29.25 -20.18 -6.04
N ILE A 3 -29.16 -19.06 -5.31
CA ILE A 3 -28.30 -17.94 -5.71
C ILE A 3 -26.91 -18.50 -6.02
N LYS A 4 -26.41 -18.32 -7.25
CA LYS A 4 -25.19 -18.99 -7.73
C LYS A 4 -23.99 -18.53 -6.90
N ASN A 5 -23.22 -19.48 -6.38
CA ASN A 5 -21.88 -19.31 -5.82
C ASN A 5 -21.67 -18.24 -4.73
N ASN A 6 -22.73 -17.64 -4.18
CA ASN A 6 -22.63 -16.57 -3.18
C ASN A 6 -21.91 -17.03 -1.90
N LYS A 7 -22.17 -18.26 -1.43
CA LYS A 7 -21.51 -18.80 -0.22
C LYS A 7 -20.01 -19.09 -0.44
N ALA A 8 -19.67 -19.79 -1.52
CA ALA A 8 -18.28 -20.16 -1.81
C ALA A 8 -17.42 -18.93 -2.14
N SER A 9 -17.95 -17.99 -2.92
CA SER A 9 -17.27 -16.72 -3.20
C SER A 9 -17.10 -15.88 -1.94
N PHE A 10 -18.13 -15.80 -1.09
CA PHE A 10 -18.05 -15.10 0.19
C PHE A 10 -16.97 -15.71 1.10
N ILE A 11 -17.02 -17.03 1.34
CA ILE A 11 -16.04 -17.72 2.18
C ILE A 11 -14.62 -17.56 1.61
N GLY A 12 -14.45 -17.67 0.29
CA GLY A 12 -13.18 -17.45 -0.38
C GLY A 12 -12.63 -16.04 -0.15
N SER A 13 -13.46 -14.99 -0.30
CA SER A 13 -13.06 -13.62 -0.02
C SER A 13 -12.70 -13.39 1.46
N ILE A 14 -13.46 -13.98 2.40
CA ILE A 14 -13.13 -13.91 3.83
C ILE A 14 -11.78 -14.58 4.09
N PHE A 15 -11.55 -15.77 3.56
CA PHE A 15 -10.29 -16.49 3.73
C PHE A 15 -9.10 -15.69 3.19
N ILE A 16 -9.20 -15.16 1.95
CA ILE A 16 -8.15 -14.33 1.35
C ILE A 16 -7.88 -13.08 2.20
N GLY A 17 -8.94 -12.41 2.68
CA GLY A 17 -8.80 -11.24 3.53
C GLY A 17 -8.07 -11.55 4.85
N VAL A 18 -8.40 -12.67 5.50
CA VAL A 18 -7.72 -13.13 6.73
C VAL A 18 -6.26 -13.48 6.45
N VAL A 19 -5.97 -14.19 5.36
CA VAL A 19 -4.60 -14.53 4.96
C VAL A 19 -3.76 -13.27 4.76
N LEU A 20 -4.30 -12.24 4.11
CA LEU A 20 -3.59 -10.97 3.94
C LEU A 20 -3.32 -10.26 5.27
N ILE A 21 -4.30 -10.22 6.18
CA ILE A 21 -4.10 -9.63 7.51
C ILE A 21 -2.98 -10.38 8.26
N VAL A 22 -3.03 -11.72 8.26
CA VAL A 22 -2.00 -12.56 8.88
C VAL A 22 -0.63 -12.35 8.23
N ALA A 23 -0.56 -12.25 6.90
CA ALA A 23 0.67 -11.96 6.18
C ALA A 23 1.25 -10.58 6.56
N GLY A 24 0.40 -9.56 6.70
CA GLY A 24 0.79 -8.24 7.20
C GLY A 24 1.37 -8.30 8.61
N LEU A 25 0.72 -9.06 9.52
CA LEU A 25 1.22 -9.26 10.89
C LEU A 25 2.55 -10.01 10.92
N ILE A 26 2.72 -11.07 10.11
CA ILE A 26 3.99 -11.80 10.00
C ILE A 26 5.09 -10.89 9.48
N TYR A 27 4.82 -10.11 8.42
CA TYR A 27 5.76 -9.16 7.87
C TYR A 27 6.19 -8.12 8.92
N GLY A 28 5.22 -7.56 9.65
CA GLY A 28 5.50 -6.63 10.74
C GLY A 28 6.31 -7.27 11.87
N TYR A 29 6.03 -8.53 12.21
CA TYR A 29 6.78 -9.27 13.22
C TYR A 29 8.24 -9.51 12.80
N MET A 30 8.50 -9.86 11.53
CA MET A 30 9.85 -10.03 11.01
C MET A 30 10.70 -8.76 11.12
N HIS A 31 10.07 -7.59 11.04
CA HIS A 31 10.72 -6.28 11.16
C HIS A 31 10.50 -5.64 12.55
N SER A 32 9.99 -6.39 13.53
CA SER A 32 9.67 -5.88 14.87
C SER A 32 10.89 -5.33 15.59
N LYS A 33 12.06 -5.93 15.40
CA LYS A 33 13.34 -5.44 15.94
C LYS A 33 13.60 -3.99 15.53
N LEU A 34 13.36 -3.65 14.26
CA LEU A 34 13.49 -2.29 13.73
C LEU A 34 12.44 -1.34 14.34
N PHE A 35 11.21 -1.80 14.55
CA PHE A 35 10.14 -0.98 15.14
C PHE A 35 10.35 -0.71 16.63
N LEU A 36 10.82 -1.72 17.36
CA LEU A 36 10.99 -1.68 18.80
C LEU A 36 12.11 -0.74 19.23
N THR A 37 13.09 -0.44 18.37
CA THR A 37 14.11 0.57 18.67
C THR A 37 13.59 2.00 18.60
N PHE A 38 12.39 2.24 18.02
CA PHE A 38 11.74 3.57 17.90
C PHE A 38 12.65 4.68 17.35
N ASN A 39 13.59 4.34 16.45
CA ASN A 39 14.59 5.30 15.96
C ASN A 39 15.45 5.93 17.09
N SER A 40 15.60 5.23 18.23
CA SER A 40 16.46 5.65 19.35
C SER A 40 17.80 4.94 19.27
N ALA A 41 18.86 5.72 19.09
CA ALA A 41 20.24 5.20 19.08
C ALA A 41 20.60 4.56 20.43
N GLU A 42 20.19 5.17 21.54
CA GLU A 42 20.43 4.66 22.89
C GLU A 42 19.74 3.31 23.10
N LYS A 43 18.47 3.20 22.71
CA LYS A 43 17.72 1.95 22.86
C LYS A 43 18.33 0.86 21.98
N MET A 44 18.68 1.19 20.75
CA MET A 44 19.32 0.25 19.83
C MET A 44 20.68 -0.23 20.36
N TYR A 45 21.47 0.66 20.96
CA TYR A 45 22.73 0.32 21.62
C TYR A 45 22.53 -0.59 22.84
N LYS A 46 21.54 -0.30 23.70
CA LYS A 46 21.23 -1.07 24.91
C LYS A 46 20.57 -2.43 24.64
N ASP A 47 19.75 -2.52 23.59
CA ASP A 47 19.04 -3.74 23.19
C ASP A 47 19.93 -4.70 22.37
N GLU A 48 21.25 -4.47 22.38
CA GLU A 48 22.23 -5.38 21.78
C GLU A 48 22.12 -5.54 20.26
N TYR A 49 21.53 -4.55 19.58
CA TYR A 49 21.59 -4.46 18.13
C TYR A 49 22.94 -3.84 17.73
N TYR A 50 24.02 -4.58 18.04
CA TYR A 50 25.40 -4.15 17.84
C TYR A 50 25.99 -4.54 16.48
N TYR A 51 27.18 -3.95 16.27
CA TYR A 51 28.23 -4.33 15.33
C TYR A 51 28.37 -5.85 15.13
N ILE A 52 28.12 -6.32 13.90
CA ILE A 52 28.75 -7.53 13.36
C ILE A 52 29.29 -7.11 11.99
N SER A 53 30.61 -7.20 11.83
CA SER A 53 31.33 -6.87 10.61
C SER A 53 30.74 -7.54 9.36
N ASP A 54 30.91 -6.86 8.23
CA ASP A 54 30.78 -7.32 6.83
C ASP A 54 29.51 -7.00 6.05
N ASN A 55 28.52 -6.26 6.58
CA ASN A 55 27.40 -5.77 5.77
C ASN A 55 27.11 -4.27 6.00
N LYS A 56 26.65 -3.59 4.93
CA LYS A 56 26.22 -2.17 4.93
C LYS A 56 24.95 -1.97 5.78
N GLU A 57 25.07 -2.10 7.10
CA GLU A 57 23.97 -1.88 8.04
C GLU A 57 24.15 -0.56 8.81
N VAL A 58 23.05 -0.03 9.32
CA VAL A 58 23.02 1.15 10.21
C VAL A 58 23.23 0.66 11.64
N TYR A 59 24.11 1.33 12.38
CA TYR A 59 24.54 0.98 13.73
C TYR A 59 24.20 2.08 14.73
N ALA A 60 24.20 1.74 16.02
CA ALA A 60 24.21 2.70 17.11
C ALA A 60 25.60 2.77 17.75
N LEU A 61 26.13 3.98 17.94
CA LEU A 61 27.44 4.24 18.54
C LEU A 61 27.28 5.10 19.79
N SER A 62 27.94 4.71 20.89
CA SER A 62 28.12 5.57 22.06
C SER A 62 29.17 6.64 21.78
N ILE A 63 28.90 7.86 22.19
CA ILE A 63 29.69 9.06 21.92
C ILE A 63 30.12 9.63 23.26
N TYR A 64 31.42 9.90 23.40
CA TYR A 64 32.04 10.51 24.56
C TYR A 64 32.60 11.91 24.26
N ASP A 65 32.83 12.21 22.98
CA ASP A 65 33.22 13.53 22.50
C ASP A 65 32.91 13.67 21.00
N ILE A 66 32.65 14.89 20.54
CA ILE A 66 32.52 15.24 19.12
C ILE A 66 33.01 16.68 18.88
N SER A 67 33.87 16.85 17.88
CA SER A 67 34.40 18.16 17.46
C SER A 67 34.36 18.34 15.94
N SER A 68 34.22 19.59 15.51
CA SER A 68 34.27 19.97 14.10
C SER A 68 35.71 19.98 13.58
N THR A 69 35.92 19.45 12.37
CA THR A 69 37.22 19.59 11.68
C THR A 69 37.30 20.87 10.83
N GLY A 70 36.17 21.55 10.60
CA GLY A 70 36.04 22.66 9.67
C GLY A 70 36.04 22.27 8.18
N ILE A 71 36.10 20.98 7.85
CA ILE A 71 36.12 20.49 6.47
C ILE A 71 34.69 20.21 6.00
N THR A 72 34.24 20.98 5.01
CA THR A 72 32.87 20.92 4.47
C THR A 72 32.85 20.57 2.98
N SER A 73 31.79 19.90 2.52
CA SER A 73 31.53 19.70 1.09
C SER A 73 31.33 21.02 0.36
N ASP A 74 31.59 21.05 -0.95
CA ASP A 74 31.42 22.23 -1.80
C ASP A 74 30.02 22.84 -1.75
N ASP A 75 29.00 22.01 -1.50
CA ASP A 75 27.59 22.44 -1.39
C ASP A 75 27.16 22.79 0.05
N GLY A 76 28.08 22.71 1.02
CA GLY A 76 27.87 23.01 2.43
C GLY A 76 26.87 22.11 3.15
N LYS A 77 26.47 20.98 2.55
CA LYS A 77 25.46 20.07 3.14
C LYS A 77 26.06 19.00 4.01
N ILE A 78 27.37 18.76 3.93
CA ILE A 78 28.09 17.74 4.65
C ILE A 78 29.34 18.38 5.26
N GLU A 79 29.63 18.03 6.50
CA GLU A 79 30.85 18.39 7.22
C GLU A 79 31.44 17.13 7.85
N LEU A 80 32.77 17.09 7.94
CA LEU A 80 33.54 16.05 8.62
C LEU A 80 33.77 16.44 10.09
N TYR A 81 33.51 15.50 10.98
CA TYR A 81 33.66 15.62 12.43
C TYR A 81 34.62 14.56 12.95
N GLN A 82 35.32 14.88 14.03
CA GLN A 82 36.07 13.92 14.84
C GLN A 82 35.19 13.48 16.01
N ILE A 83 35.18 12.18 16.31
CA ILE A 83 34.33 11.59 17.34
C ILE A 83 35.10 10.58 18.15
N ILE A 84 35.01 10.68 19.47
CA ILE A 84 35.46 9.62 20.39
C ILE A 84 34.24 8.78 20.77
N GLY A 85 34.27 7.48 20.48
CA GLY A 85 33.10 6.62 20.67
C GLY A 85 33.41 5.14 20.90
N GLY A 86 32.38 4.37 21.22
CA GLY A 86 32.48 2.92 21.43
C GLY A 86 33.36 2.55 22.63
N ASN A 87 34.55 2.02 22.35
CA ASN A 87 35.55 1.64 23.37
C ASN A 87 36.56 2.76 23.67
N GLY A 88 36.26 4.01 23.27
CA GLY A 88 37.17 5.15 23.41
C GLY A 88 38.04 5.39 22.17
N SER A 89 37.73 4.76 21.04
CA SER A 89 38.43 4.96 19.78
C SER A 89 37.99 6.27 19.10
N LEU A 90 38.90 6.86 18.33
CA LEU A 90 38.69 8.01 17.47
C LEU A 90 38.19 7.56 16.09
N TYR A 91 37.07 8.13 15.68
CA TYR A 91 36.43 7.94 14.37
C TYR A 91 36.25 9.28 13.67
N TYR A 92 36.24 9.23 12.34
CA TYR A 92 35.75 10.34 11.52
C TYR A 92 34.29 10.11 11.14
N MET A 93 33.47 11.16 11.24
CA MET A 93 32.05 11.10 10.90
C MET A 93 31.64 12.24 9.98
N THR A 94 30.87 11.93 8.94
CA THR A 94 30.18 12.93 8.13
C THR A 94 28.78 13.18 8.66
N ALA A 95 28.38 14.45 8.75
CA ALA A 95 27.02 14.83 9.09
C ALA A 95 26.62 16.16 8.43
N ASN A 96 25.31 16.45 8.42
CA ASN A 96 24.85 17.75 8.00
C ASN A 96 25.15 18.79 9.09
N PRO A 97 25.87 19.87 8.79
CA PRO A 97 26.28 20.86 9.79
C PRO A 97 25.11 21.64 10.40
N ASN A 98 23.94 21.62 9.75
CA ASN A 98 22.70 22.21 10.25
C ASN A 98 21.83 21.22 11.06
N ASN A 99 22.29 19.99 11.29
CA ASN A 99 21.58 19.03 12.14
C ASN A 99 21.57 19.49 13.60
N SER A 100 20.39 19.76 14.16
CA SER A 100 20.23 20.26 15.52
C SER A 100 20.79 19.32 16.59
N LYS A 101 20.74 18.00 16.37
CA LYS A 101 21.31 17.01 17.30
C LYS A 101 22.83 17.09 17.31
N ILE A 102 23.46 17.23 16.13
CA ILE A 102 24.92 17.37 16.03
C ILE A 102 25.39 18.66 16.69
N LYS A 103 24.72 19.80 16.40
CA LYS A 103 25.02 21.08 17.08
C LYS A 103 24.90 20.97 18.60
N SER A 104 23.81 20.36 19.08
CA SER A 104 23.60 20.20 20.52
C SER A 104 24.66 19.32 21.18
N LEU A 105 25.20 18.33 20.48
CA LEU A 105 26.28 17.50 20.99
C LEU A 105 27.61 18.27 21.03
N ILE A 106 27.93 19.02 19.98
CA ILE A 106 29.14 19.88 19.98
C ILE A 106 29.07 20.89 21.12
N ASP A 107 27.96 21.63 21.23
CA ASP A 107 27.75 22.61 22.31
C ASP A 107 27.86 21.96 23.71
N LEU A 108 27.37 20.72 23.86
CA LEU A 108 27.43 19.97 25.11
C LEU A 108 28.89 19.64 25.48
N TYR A 109 29.68 19.10 24.55
CA TYR A 109 31.06 18.68 24.84
C TYR A 109 32.03 19.85 24.88
N ASP A 110 31.82 20.91 24.08
CA ASP A 110 32.57 22.16 24.20
C ASP A 110 32.38 22.78 25.58
N LYS A 111 31.12 22.84 26.04
CA LYS A 111 30.80 23.30 27.39
C LYS A 111 31.43 22.41 28.46
N TYR A 112 31.29 21.09 28.33
CA TYR A 112 31.90 20.15 29.28
C TYR A 112 33.41 20.36 29.36
N THR A 113 34.11 20.47 28.23
CA THR A 113 35.57 20.67 28.21
C THR A 113 36.00 22.03 28.80
N SER A 114 35.12 23.03 28.78
CA SER A 114 35.40 24.38 29.31
C SER A 114 35.17 24.55 30.83
N GLU A 115 34.47 23.62 31.46
CA GLU A 115 34.13 23.67 32.89
C GLU A 115 35.13 22.84 33.72
N GLU A 116 35.44 23.28 34.95
CA GLU A 116 36.22 22.44 35.88
C GLU A 116 35.34 21.31 36.40
N HIS A 117 35.79 20.07 36.21
CA HIS A 117 35.13 18.85 36.69
C HIS A 117 36.00 18.16 37.72
N GLY A 118 35.39 17.41 38.65
CA GLY A 118 36.11 16.59 39.62
C GLY A 118 36.85 15.42 38.95
N GLU A 119 37.86 14.86 39.63
CA GLU A 119 38.64 13.72 39.11
C GLU A 119 37.77 12.49 38.76
N ASP A 120 36.57 12.38 39.35
CA ASP A 120 35.63 11.27 39.15
C ASP A 120 34.48 11.59 38.15
N ASP A 121 34.41 12.81 37.61
CA ASP A 121 33.35 13.22 36.70
C ASP A 121 33.61 12.67 35.29
N LEU A 122 32.78 11.70 34.89
CA LEU A 122 32.82 11.12 33.56
C LEU A 122 32.06 11.99 32.55
N PRO A 123 32.55 12.12 31.30
CA PRO A 123 31.86 12.85 30.27
C PRO A 123 30.46 12.27 30.00
N PRO A 124 29.47 13.12 29.68
CA PRO A 124 28.13 12.65 29.37
C PRO A 124 28.17 11.72 28.16
N VAL A 125 27.58 10.52 28.29
CA VAL A 125 27.51 9.55 27.19
C VAL A 125 26.27 9.81 26.35
N ASN A 126 26.47 10.02 25.05
CA ASN A 126 25.39 10.17 24.07
C ASN A 126 25.41 9.04 23.05
N TYR A 127 24.37 8.98 22.20
CA TYR A 127 24.25 7.91 21.20
C TYR A 127 23.84 8.47 19.83
N LEU A 128 24.53 8.03 18.78
CA LEU A 128 24.23 8.35 17.39
C LEU A 128 23.93 7.10 16.58
N MET A 129 23.06 7.25 15.58
CA MET A 129 22.90 6.25 14.53
C MET A 129 23.87 6.58 13.41
N VAL A 130 24.67 5.61 13.02
CA VAL A 130 25.74 5.78 12.04
C VAL A 130 25.72 4.66 11.00
N GLU A 131 26.04 4.98 9.77
CA GLU A 131 26.31 4.01 8.70
C GLU A 131 27.83 3.98 8.46
N LEU A 132 28.40 2.80 8.31
CA LEU A 132 29.82 2.65 7.99
C LEU A 132 30.03 2.73 6.48
N ILE A 133 30.96 3.60 6.06
CA ILE A 133 31.31 3.82 4.65
C ILE A 133 32.79 3.49 4.45
N SER A 134 33.07 2.50 3.60
CA SER A 134 34.43 2.03 3.30
C SER A 134 34.74 1.97 1.80
N ASP A 135 33.78 2.31 0.93
CA ASP A 135 33.89 2.25 -0.54
C ASP A 135 33.92 3.63 -1.22
N ASP A 136 34.13 4.70 -0.44
CA ASP A 136 34.20 6.08 -0.90
C ASP A 136 35.65 6.59 -0.89
N SER A 137 36.38 6.28 -1.97
CA SER A 137 37.82 6.54 -2.06
C SER A 137 38.19 8.01 -1.84
N TYR A 138 37.35 8.94 -2.30
CA TYR A 138 37.65 10.38 -2.21
C TYR A 138 37.67 10.87 -0.76
N ASN A 139 36.61 10.59 0.01
CA ASN A 139 36.56 11.02 1.40
C ASN A 139 37.54 10.24 2.28
N LEU A 140 37.80 8.97 1.94
CA LEU A 140 38.80 8.17 2.66
C LEU A 140 40.23 8.70 2.50
N ASP A 141 40.59 9.24 1.33
CA ASP A 141 41.91 9.86 1.16
C ASP A 141 42.05 11.12 2.04
N ILE A 142 41.01 11.95 2.15
CA ILE A 142 40.99 13.11 3.05
C ILE A 142 41.15 12.67 4.51
N ILE A 143 40.46 11.60 4.90
CA ILE A 143 40.54 11.05 6.26
C ILE A 143 41.94 10.51 6.58
N LYS A 144 42.59 9.84 5.62
CA LYS A 144 43.97 9.36 5.77
C LYS A 144 44.94 10.52 5.93
N ASP A 145 44.81 11.58 5.14
CA ASP A 145 45.65 12.77 5.26
C ASP A 145 45.52 13.41 6.66
N LEU A 146 44.30 13.46 7.20
CA LEU A 146 44.04 13.94 8.57
C LEU A 146 44.61 13.00 9.64
N ALA A 147 44.45 11.69 9.46
CA ALA A 147 44.98 10.68 10.36
C ALA A 147 46.52 10.71 10.37
N ASP A 148 47.17 10.88 9.21
CA ASP A 148 48.62 11.05 9.08
C ASP A 148 49.14 12.31 9.76
N SER A 149 48.36 13.40 9.75
CA SER A 149 48.71 14.61 10.49
C SER A 149 48.59 14.45 12.01
N PHE A 150 47.67 13.61 12.49
CA PHE A 150 47.41 13.41 13.92
C PHE A 150 48.30 12.32 14.53
N ASP A 151 48.52 11.22 13.80
CA ASP A 151 49.24 10.03 14.24
C ASP A 151 50.34 9.65 13.22
N PRO A 152 51.36 10.51 12.99
CA PRO A 152 52.35 10.28 11.93
C PRO A 152 53.18 9.00 12.12
N ASP A 153 53.32 8.53 13.35
CA ASP A 153 54.05 7.31 13.71
C ASP A 153 53.15 6.05 13.75
N TYR A 154 51.87 6.18 13.37
CA TYR A 154 50.89 5.08 13.32
C TYR A 154 50.69 4.39 14.69
N THR A 155 50.89 5.09 15.81
CA THR A 155 50.77 4.50 17.14
C THR A 155 49.32 4.10 17.44
N TYR A 156 48.38 5.02 17.22
CA TYR A 156 46.94 4.82 17.47
C TYR A 156 46.26 3.98 16.38
N ARG A 157 46.80 3.98 15.16
CA ARG A 157 46.31 3.09 14.10
C ARG A 157 46.73 1.65 14.31
N ASN A 158 47.97 1.42 14.76
CA ASN A 158 48.47 0.07 15.04
C ASN A 158 47.79 -0.60 16.25
N ASP A 159 47.36 0.18 17.24
CA ASP A 159 46.64 -0.33 18.41
C ASP A 159 45.10 -0.41 18.22
N GLY A 160 44.58 0.11 17.10
CA GLY A 160 43.16 0.08 16.74
C GLY A 160 42.31 1.14 17.45
N SER A 161 42.93 2.14 18.07
CA SER A 161 42.22 3.28 18.67
C SER A 161 41.94 4.41 17.68
N LEU A 162 42.54 4.40 16.48
CA LEU A 162 42.23 5.31 15.37
C LEU A 162 41.90 4.52 14.11
N HIS A 163 40.76 4.83 13.49
CA HIS A 163 40.31 4.21 12.24
C HIS A 163 40.35 5.20 11.06
N ASP A 164 41.07 4.84 9.99
CA ASP A 164 41.23 5.62 8.75
C ASP A 164 40.88 4.85 7.47
N ASP A 165 40.47 3.59 7.61
CA ASP A 165 40.06 2.68 6.54
C ASP A 165 38.55 2.74 6.24
N PHE A 166 37.77 3.36 7.13
CA PHE A 166 36.36 3.69 6.94
C PHE A 166 36.00 5.01 7.64
N TYR A 167 34.82 5.53 7.34
CA TYR A 167 34.21 6.61 8.13
C TYR A 167 32.75 6.35 8.44
N LEU A 168 32.24 7.10 9.41
CA LEU A 168 30.87 7.00 9.86
C LEU A 168 30.02 8.08 9.19
N LYS A 169 28.79 7.77 8.84
CA LYS A 169 27.83 8.75 8.34
C LYS A 169 26.65 8.82 9.29
N ASN A 170 26.41 9.99 9.88
CA ASN A 170 25.24 10.18 10.74
C ASN A 170 23.96 9.96 9.93
N THR A 171 23.12 9.03 10.39
CA THR A 171 21.93 8.56 9.66
C THR A 171 20.72 8.43 10.59
N SER A 172 19.59 7.97 10.04
CA SER A 172 18.39 7.65 10.83
C SER A 172 17.65 6.46 10.24
N LEU A 173 17.02 5.66 11.10
CA LEU A 173 16.15 4.55 10.69
C LEU A 173 14.70 4.99 10.48
N ALA A 174 14.35 6.26 10.74
CA ALA A 174 12.99 6.78 10.65
C ALA A 174 12.32 6.48 9.30
N GLY A 175 13.03 6.68 8.19
CA GLY A 175 12.51 6.39 6.85
C GLY A 175 12.25 4.90 6.63
N SER A 176 13.18 4.04 7.06
CA SER A 176 13.05 2.57 6.96
C SER A 176 11.89 2.07 7.84
N ILE A 177 11.82 2.52 9.09
CA ILE A 177 10.72 2.22 10.03
C ILE A 177 9.37 2.62 9.42
N ALA A 178 9.26 3.87 8.94
CA ALA A 178 8.03 4.36 8.33
C ALA A 178 7.62 3.54 7.10
N PHE A 179 8.59 3.17 6.26
CA PHE A 179 8.36 2.33 5.08
C PHE A 179 7.79 0.95 5.45
N HIS A 180 8.43 0.24 6.39
CA HIS A 180 7.99 -1.09 6.80
C HIS A 180 6.64 -1.06 7.57
N ILE A 181 6.38 -0.01 8.36
CA ILE A 181 5.06 0.22 8.96
C ILE A 181 4.01 0.45 7.88
N ALA A 182 4.30 1.29 6.88
CA ALA A 182 3.37 1.60 5.79
C ALA A 182 3.00 0.34 5.01
N ILE A 183 3.98 -0.50 4.64
CA ILE A 183 3.72 -1.80 3.98
C ILE A 183 2.81 -2.67 4.83
N THR A 184 3.13 -2.80 6.12
CA THR A 184 2.34 -3.62 7.07
C THR A 184 0.88 -3.16 7.10
N LEU A 185 0.65 -1.85 7.26
CA LEU A 185 -0.70 -1.27 7.32
C LEU A 185 -1.45 -1.40 5.98
N VAL A 186 -0.78 -1.21 4.85
CA VAL A 186 -1.40 -1.33 3.52
C VAL A 186 -1.89 -2.75 3.26
N ILE A 187 -1.05 -3.76 3.54
CA ILE A 187 -1.44 -5.18 3.35
C ILE A 187 -2.66 -5.53 4.21
N MET A 188 -2.66 -5.11 5.49
CA MET A 188 -3.79 -5.34 6.39
C MET A 188 -5.05 -4.59 5.92
N ALA A 189 -4.92 -3.34 5.49
CA ALA A 189 -6.03 -2.54 4.99
C ALA A 189 -6.67 -3.15 3.74
N ILE A 190 -5.87 -3.71 2.82
CA ILE A 190 -6.38 -4.45 1.66
C ILE A 190 -7.19 -5.67 2.13
N GLY A 191 -6.66 -6.45 3.07
CA GLY A 191 -7.36 -7.61 3.63
C GLY A 191 -8.71 -7.25 4.27
N ILE A 192 -8.74 -6.19 5.08
CA ILE A 192 -9.96 -5.65 5.69
C ILE A 192 -10.94 -5.17 4.61
N GLY A 193 -10.47 -4.46 3.60
CA GLY A 193 -11.29 -3.97 2.49
C GLY A 193 -11.99 -5.10 1.75
N ILE A 194 -11.29 -6.20 1.45
CA ILE A 194 -11.88 -7.39 0.81
C ILE A 194 -13.00 -7.98 1.68
N ILE A 195 -12.80 -8.08 3.00
CA ILE A 195 -13.80 -8.60 3.94
C ILE A 195 -15.05 -7.70 3.96
N ILE A 196 -14.87 -6.38 4.06
CA ILE A 196 -15.99 -5.42 4.08
C ILE A 196 -16.79 -5.51 2.77
N VAL A 197 -16.13 -5.56 1.63
CA VAL A 197 -16.79 -5.70 0.32
C VAL A 197 -17.57 -7.02 0.24
N ALA A 198 -17.01 -8.12 0.74
CA ALA A 198 -17.68 -9.41 0.76
C ALA A 198 -18.94 -9.41 1.64
N LEU A 199 -18.87 -8.83 2.84
CA LEU A 199 -20.01 -8.69 3.76
C LEU A 199 -21.11 -7.81 3.14
N THR A 200 -20.73 -6.66 2.59
CA THR A 200 -21.65 -5.74 1.92
C THR A 200 -22.34 -6.43 0.73
N ARG A 201 -21.59 -7.19 -0.07
CA ARG A 201 -22.15 -7.96 -1.19
C ARG A 201 -23.11 -9.05 -0.72
N LYS A 202 -22.77 -9.78 0.33
CA LYS A 202 -23.65 -10.79 0.94
C LYS A 202 -24.98 -10.17 1.39
N SER A 203 -24.91 -9.04 2.10
CA SER A 203 -26.08 -8.30 2.56
C SER A 203 -26.94 -7.81 1.38
N LYS A 204 -26.33 -7.20 0.35
CA LYS A 204 -27.04 -6.72 -0.84
C LYS A 204 -27.72 -7.86 -1.60
N ASN A 205 -27.05 -9.00 -1.75
CA ASN A 205 -27.62 -10.17 -2.42
C ASN A 205 -28.85 -10.71 -1.68
N GLN A 206 -28.85 -10.65 -0.35
CA GLN A 206 -30.00 -11.06 0.47
C GLN A 206 -31.17 -10.08 0.32
N ASP A 207 -30.94 -8.77 0.47
CA ASP A 207 -31.96 -7.74 0.27
C ASP A 207 -32.57 -7.81 -1.14
N THR A 208 -31.74 -7.98 -2.16
CA THR A 208 -32.20 -8.13 -3.55
C THR A 208 -33.07 -9.38 -3.73
N TYR A 209 -32.72 -10.49 -3.06
CA TYR A 209 -33.50 -11.72 -3.10
C TYR A 209 -34.84 -11.58 -2.37
N GLU A 210 -34.87 -10.89 -1.24
CA GLU A 210 -36.10 -10.58 -0.50
C GLU A 210 -37.03 -9.72 -1.37
N ARG A 211 -36.53 -8.67 -2.02
CA ARG A 211 -37.30 -7.86 -2.99
C ARG A 211 -37.85 -8.67 -4.15
N LEU A 212 -37.09 -9.63 -4.67
CA LEU A 212 -37.59 -10.52 -5.72
C LEU A 212 -38.74 -11.42 -5.21
N CYS A 213 -38.64 -11.91 -3.98
CA CYS A 213 -39.72 -12.71 -3.37
C CYS A 213 -40.96 -11.84 -3.08
N GLU A 214 -40.79 -10.57 -2.73
CA GLU A 214 -41.91 -9.61 -2.61
C GLU A 214 -42.60 -9.36 -3.96
N LEU A 215 -41.85 -9.33 -5.06
CA LEU A 215 -42.41 -9.25 -6.42
C LEU A 215 -43.19 -10.51 -6.83
N ASP A 216 -42.73 -11.69 -6.41
CA ASP A 216 -43.46 -12.94 -6.58
C ASP A 216 -43.08 -13.99 -5.52
N GLU A 217 -44.00 -14.27 -4.61
CA GLU A 217 -43.77 -15.14 -3.46
C GLU A 217 -43.45 -16.59 -3.86
N ARG A 218 -43.81 -17.03 -5.07
CA ARG A 218 -43.47 -18.37 -5.59
C ARG A 218 -41.96 -18.59 -5.72
N LEU A 219 -41.19 -17.51 -5.81
CA LEU A 219 -39.73 -17.56 -5.93
C LEU A 219 -39.05 -17.81 -4.58
N ARG A 220 -39.77 -17.69 -3.46
CA ARG A 220 -39.23 -17.93 -2.12
C ARG A 220 -38.84 -19.40 -1.96
N GLY A 221 -37.55 -19.64 -1.87
CA GLY A 221 -36.96 -20.98 -1.78
C GLY A 221 -36.86 -21.70 -3.12
N ASN A 222 -37.39 -21.12 -4.21
CA ASN A 222 -37.40 -21.70 -5.54
C ASN A 222 -37.08 -20.66 -6.64
N ILE A 223 -35.94 -19.97 -6.53
CA ILE A 223 -35.51 -19.02 -7.58
C ILE A 223 -35.29 -19.66 -8.95
N GLY A 224 -35.15 -20.99 -9.01
CA GLY A 224 -35.07 -21.74 -10.28
C GLY A 224 -36.32 -21.62 -11.13
N GLU A 225 -37.46 -21.30 -10.52
CA GLU A 225 -38.73 -21.10 -11.23
C GLU A 225 -38.67 -19.93 -12.23
N LEU A 226 -37.74 -18.98 -12.06
CA LEU A 226 -37.47 -17.93 -13.04
C LEU A 226 -37.21 -18.48 -14.44
N GLU A 227 -36.63 -19.68 -14.56
CA GLU A 227 -36.40 -20.29 -15.87
C GLU A 227 -37.69 -20.64 -16.62
N ASN A 228 -38.81 -20.77 -15.90
CA ASN A 228 -40.12 -21.13 -16.47
C ASN A 228 -41.06 -19.93 -16.60
N ILE A 229 -40.91 -18.92 -15.73
CA ILE A 229 -41.86 -17.81 -15.63
C ILE A 229 -41.33 -16.47 -16.15
N ALA A 230 -40.04 -16.35 -16.44
CA ALA A 230 -39.44 -15.12 -16.95
C ALA A 230 -39.76 -14.90 -18.44
N ASP A 231 -39.92 -13.65 -18.82
CA ASP A 231 -40.17 -13.21 -20.20
C ASP A 231 -38.93 -13.34 -21.09
N TYR A 232 -37.74 -13.31 -20.46
CA TYR A 232 -36.46 -13.62 -21.08
C TYR A 232 -35.60 -14.46 -20.15
N VAL A 233 -34.90 -15.45 -20.71
CA VAL A 233 -34.04 -16.36 -19.96
C VAL A 233 -32.72 -16.57 -20.71
N ASP A 234 -31.60 -16.21 -20.09
CA ASP A 234 -30.26 -16.63 -20.50
C ASP A 234 -29.54 -17.29 -19.32
N LYS A 235 -29.51 -18.63 -19.33
CA LYS A 235 -28.87 -19.43 -18.27
C LYS A 235 -27.35 -19.31 -18.26
N SER A 236 -26.75 -19.00 -19.41
CA SER A 236 -25.30 -18.89 -19.56
C SER A 236 -24.78 -17.64 -18.86
N LEU A 237 -25.51 -16.52 -18.99
CA LEU A 237 -25.24 -15.27 -18.29
C LEU A 237 -25.81 -15.28 -16.87
N GLY A 238 -26.84 -16.10 -16.63
CA GLY A 238 -27.67 -15.99 -15.43
C GLY A 238 -28.54 -14.73 -15.45
N ALA A 239 -28.97 -14.31 -16.64
CA ALA A 239 -29.78 -13.12 -16.85
C ALA A 239 -31.24 -13.51 -17.11
N PHE A 240 -32.16 -12.80 -16.46
CA PHE A 240 -33.60 -13.01 -16.58
C PHE A 240 -34.29 -11.66 -16.68
N VAL A 241 -35.35 -11.56 -17.49
CA VAL A 241 -36.28 -10.43 -17.43
C VAL A 241 -37.63 -10.94 -16.94
N TYR A 242 -38.11 -10.39 -15.84
CA TYR A 242 -39.36 -10.82 -15.22
C TYR A 242 -40.06 -9.65 -14.55
N LYS A 243 -41.35 -9.44 -14.86
CA LYS A 243 -42.17 -8.34 -14.29
C LYS A 243 -41.45 -6.98 -14.34
N ASP A 244 -40.94 -6.62 -15.52
CA ASP A 244 -40.18 -5.39 -15.75
C ASP A 244 -38.87 -5.25 -14.95
N HIS A 245 -38.34 -6.34 -14.41
CA HIS A 245 -37.04 -6.34 -13.73
C HIS A 245 -36.02 -7.19 -14.48
N LEU A 246 -34.84 -6.63 -14.70
CA LEU A 246 -33.65 -7.38 -15.08
C LEU A 246 -33.03 -7.97 -13.82
N ILE A 247 -33.01 -9.29 -13.74
CA ILE A 247 -32.42 -10.06 -12.65
C ILE A 247 -31.14 -10.71 -13.16
N LEU A 248 -30.03 -10.46 -12.47
CA LEU A 248 -28.72 -11.00 -12.78
C LEU A 248 -28.26 -11.90 -11.62
N ASN A 249 -28.37 -13.22 -11.82
CA ASN A 249 -27.89 -14.26 -10.91
C ASN A 249 -26.55 -14.82 -11.41
N THR A 250 -25.51 -13.99 -11.31
CA THR A 250 -24.17 -14.30 -11.82
C THR A 250 -23.30 -14.93 -10.73
N LYS A 251 -22.13 -15.45 -11.10
CA LYS A 251 -21.15 -15.93 -10.10
C LYS A 251 -20.58 -14.79 -9.22
N PHE A 252 -20.79 -13.53 -9.61
CA PHE A 252 -20.31 -12.34 -8.90
C PHE A 252 -21.37 -11.73 -7.98
N GLY A 253 -22.62 -12.19 -8.07
CA GLY A 253 -23.67 -11.85 -7.12
C GLY A 253 -25.05 -11.84 -7.73
N PHE A 254 -25.98 -11.27 -6.96
CA PHE A 254 -27.40 -11.26 -7.25
C PHE A 254 -27.88 -9.81 -7.28
N ASP A 255 -28.16 -9.31 -8.48
CA ASP A 255 -28.58 -7.93 -8.70
C ASP A 255 -29.93 -7.90 -9.43
N MET A 256 -30.74 -6.89 -9.14
CA MET A 256 -32.05 -6.69 -9.75
C MET A 256 -32.23 -5.20 -10.09
N PHE A 257 -32.71 -4.92 -11.29
CA PHE A 257 -32.87 -3.57 -11.83
C PHE A 257 -34.26 -3.39 -12.42
N ASN A 258 -34.97 -2.33 -12.04
CA ASN A 258 -36.26 -2.01 -12.65
C ASN A 258 -36.03 -1.39 -14.03
N LEU A 259 -36.45 -2.10 -15.08
CA LEU A 259 -36.26 -1.70 -16.47
C LEU A 259 -37.14 -0.51 -16.87
N LYS A 260 -38.22 -0.21 -16.13
CA LYS A 260 -39.00 1.02 -16.35
C LYS A 260 -38.19 2.28 -16.06
N ASN A 261 -37.21 2.17 -15.16
CA ASN A 261 -36.34 3.28 -14.78
C ASN A 261 -35.05 3.30 -15.60
N LEU A 262 -34.93 2.43 -16.61
CA LEU A 262 -33.70 2.27 -17.38
C LEU A 262 -33.49 3.44 -18.34
N VAL A 263 -32.34 4.10 -18.18
CA VAL A 263 -31.91 5.20 -19.04
C VAL A 263 -30.92 4.71 -20.09
N TRP A 264 -29.86 4.01 -19.67
CA TRP A 264 -28.82 3.55 -20.58
C TRP A 264 -28.25 2.21 -20.14
N ILE A 265 -28.19 1.24 -21.07
CA ILE A 265 -27.52 -0.05 -20.85
C ILE A 265 -26.59 -0.36 -22.00
N TYR A 266 -25.39 -0.86 -21.68
CA TYR A 266 -24.45 -1.31 -22.69
C TYR A 266 -23.47 -2.36 -22.18
N HIS A 267 -22.90 -3.09 -23.13
CA HIS A 267 -21.84 -4.06 -22.88
C HIS A 267 -20.50 -3.34 -22.63
N ASN A 268 -19.91 -3.57 -21.45
CA ASN A 268 -18.63 -3.03 -21.03
C ASN A 268 -17.58 -4.15 -20.94
N ILE A 269 -16.55 -4.08 -21.79
CA ILE A 269 -15.45 -5.05 -21.83
C ILE A 269 -14.21 -4.43 -21.19
N THR A 270 -13.67 -5.09 -20.16
CA THR A 270 -12.42 -4.69 -19.52
C THR A 270 -11.33 -5.72 -19.81
N LYS A 271 -10.23 -5.30 -20.43
CA LYS A 271 -9.08 -6.16 -20.75
C LYS A 271 -7.99 -5.91 -19.72
N HIS A 272 -7.68 -6.92 -18.91
CA HIS A 272 -6.55 -6.87 -17.98
C HIS A 272 -5.28 -7.26 -18.71
N LYS A 273 -4.27 -6.39 -18.64
CA LYS A 273 -3.01 -6.59 -19.35
C LYS A 273 -1.85 -6.73 -18.38
N MET A 274 -1.02 -7.76 -18.59
CA MET A 274 0.30 -7.87 -17.97
C MET A 274 1.31 -7.09 -18.82
N TYR A 275 2.19 -6.33 -18.16
CA TYR A 275 3.17 -5.43 -18.80
C TYR A 275 2.55 -4.48 -19.85
N VAL A 276 1.29 -4.07 -19.67
CA VAL A 276 0.56 -3.16 -20.59
C VAL A 276 0.29 -3.75 -22.01
N VAL A 277 0.92 -4.87 -22.38
CA VAL A 277 0.86 -5.43 -23.73
C VAL A 277 0.03 -6.71 -23.80
N ILE A 278 0.21 -7.64 -22.86
CA ILE A 278 -0.35 -9.00 -22.96
C ILE A 278 -1.69 -9.05 -22.24
N THR A 279 -2.79 -9.28 -22.97
CA THR A 279 -4.10 -9.45 -22.33
C THR A 279 -4.16 -10.80 -21.63
N VAL A 280 -4.17 -10.79 -20.29
CA VAL A 280 -4.18 -11.99 -19.45
C VAL A 280 -5.58 -12.40 -19.02
N SER A 281 -6.52 -11.47 -18.94
CA SER A 281 -7.93 -11.78 -18.72
C SER A 281 -8.83 -10.71 -19.34
N VAL A 282 -10.09 -11.09 -19.60
CA VAL A 282 -11.13 -10.19 -20.11
C VAL A 282 -12.36 -10.35 -19.24
N ASP A 283 -12.88 -9.23 -18.77
CA ASP A 283 -14.13 -9.16 -18.02
C ASP A 283 -15.23 -8.62 -18.92
N PHE A 284 -16.36 -9.34 -18.94
CA PHE A 284 -17.58 -8.96 -19.62
C PHE A 284 -18.59 -8.48 -18.57
N ALA A 285 -19.00 -7.23 -18.66
CA ALA A 285 -19.89 -6.57 -17.70
C ALA A 285 -21.01 -5.80 -18.41
N LEU A 286 -22.11 -5.56 -17.72
CA LEU A 286 -23.11 -4.59 -18.13
C LEU A 286 -22.90 -3.29 -17.38
N GLN A 287 -22.85 -2.18 -18.10
CA GLN A 287 -23.12 -0.88 -17.50
C GLN A 287 -24.63 -0.66 -17.56
N ILE A 288 -25.25 -0.40 -16.41
CA ILE A 288 -26.68 -0.18 -16.25
C ILE A 288 -26.86 1.15 -15.52
N ASN A 289 -27.50 2.10 -16.19
CA ASN A 289 -27.77 3.43 -15.66
C ASN A 289 -29.28 3.62 -15.54
N LEU A 290 -29.73 3.87 -14.31
CA LEU A 290 -31.14 4.07 -13.97
C LEU A 290 -31.39 5.51 -13.53
N TYR A 291 -32.63 5.97 -13.67
CA TYR A 291 -33.13 7.20 -13.06
C TYR A 291 -34.25 6.87 -12.08
N GLU A 292 -33.95 6.96 -10.79
CA GLU A 292 -34.84 6.58 -9.69
C GLU A 292 -34.81 7.67 -8.62
N ASP A 293 -35.98 8.05 -8.10
CA ASP A 293 -36.11 9.05 -7.02
C ASP A 293 -35.40 10.37 -7.29
N GLY A 294 -35.47 10.85 -8.54
CA GLY A 294 -34.83 12.09 -8.97
C GLY A 294 -33.30 12.02 -9.06
N ARG A 295 -32.72 10.82 -8.98
CA ARG A 295 -31.26 10.61 -8.98
C ARG A 295 -30.84 9.61 -10.06
N ILE A 296 -29.67 9.88 -10.62
CA ILE A 296 -29.03 8.99 -11.57
C ILE A 296 -28.19 7.97 -10.81
N ARG A 297 -28.43 6.69 -11.09
CA ARG A 297 -27.73 5.56 -10.48
C ARG A 297 -26.98 4.80 -11.57
N GLU A 298 -25.66 4.90 -11.57
CA GLU A 298 -24.79 4.22 -12.53
C GLU A 298 -24.18 2.98 -11.85
N GLN A 299 -24.36 1.80 -12.45
CA GLN A 299 -23.82 0.54 -11.92
C GLN A 299 -23.17 -0.30 -12.99
N ARG A 300 -21.95 -0.78 -12.71
CA ARG A 300 -21.29 -1.81 -13.50
C ARG A 300 -21.48 -3.16 -12.84
N VAL A 301 -22.14 -4.08 -13.52
CA VAL A 301 -22.40 -5.45 -13.03
C VAL A 301 -21.58 -6.43 -13.85
N MET A 302 -20.72 -7.17 -13.18
CA MET A 302 -19.90 -8.19 -13.85
C MET A 302 -20.75 -9.44 -14.14
N LEU A 303 -20.73 -9.88 -15.39
CA LEU A 303 -21.47 -11.05 -15.85
C LEU A 303 -20.58 -12.29 -15.86
N THR A 304 -19.46 -12.22 -16.60
CA THR A 304 -18.59 -13.37 -16.85
C THR A 304 -17.19 -12.94 -17.29
N ASN A 305 -16.28 -13.91 -17.36
CA ASN A 305 -14.95 -13.77 -17.95
C ASN A 305 -14.80 -14.64 -19.20
N ASP A 306 -15.87 -15.29 -19.63
CA ASP A 306 -15.89 -16.13 -20.81
C ASP A 306 -16.17 -15.28 -22.05
N LYS A 307 -15.24 -15.32 -23.02
CA LYS A 307 -15.37 -14.60 -24.29
C LYS A 307 -16.55 -15.07 -25.13
N LYS A 308 -17.03 -16.30 -24.92
CA LYS A 308 -18.18 -16.85 -25.65
C LYS A 308 -19.51 -16.20 -25.27
N ALA A 309 -19.52 -15.34 -24.25
CA ALA A 309 -20.70 -14.68 -23.76
C ALA A 309 -21.11 -13.44 -24.57
N GLU A 310 -20.30 -12.99 -25.53
CA GLU A 310 -20.55 -11.75 -26.27
C GLU A 310 -21.88 -11.79 -27.05
N ASP A 311 -22.16 -12.89 -27.74
CA ASP A 311 -23.42 -13.08 -28.49
C ASP A 311 -24.64 -13.15 -27.55
N ALA A 312 -24.48 -13.79 -26.39
CA ALA A 312 -25.50 -13.86 -25.36
C ALA A 312 -25.82 -12.46 -24.78
N ILE A 313 -24.78 -11.66 -24.53
CA ILE A 313 -24.93 -10.28 -24.06
C ILE A 313 -25.62 -9.43 -25.14
N GLY A 314 -25.23 -9.59 -26.40
CA GLY A 314 -25.90 -8.94 -27.54
C GLY A 314 -27.38 -9.28 -27.59
N SER A 315 -27.73 -10.55 -27.45
CA SER A 315 -29.12 -11.03 -27.45
C SER A 315 -29.95 -10.43 -26.31
N LEU A 316 -29.37 -10.32 -25.12
CA LEU A 316 -30.01 -9.66 -23.97
C LEU A 316 -30.26 -8.17 -24.26
N LEU A 317 -29.26 -7.45 -24.78
CA LEU A 317 -29.40 -6.03 -25.11
C LEU A 317 -30.44 -5.79 -26.20
N THR A 318 -30.51 -6.66 -27.22
CA THR A 318 -31.55 -6.62 -28.25
C THR A 318 -32.93 -6.82 -27.65
N TYR A 319 -33.11 -7.83 -26.79
CA TYR A 319 -34.39 -8.05 -26.12
C TYR A 319 -34.83 -6.82 -25.30
N ILE A 320 -33.92 -6.22 -24.53
CA ILE A 320 -34.23 -5.01 -23.75
C ILE A 320 -34.59 -3.86 -24.68
N GLY A 321 -33.84 -3.62 -25.76
CA GLY A 321 -34.13 -2.54 -26.70
C GLY A 321 -35.47 -2.67 -27.43
N MET A 322 -35.93 -3.90 -27.66
CA MET A 322 -37.24 -4.15 -28.29
C MET A 322 -38.42 -3.93 -27.32
N ASN A 323 -38.23 -4.21 -26.03
CA ASN A 323 -39.33 -4.20 -25.04
C ASN A 323 -39.32 -2.94 -24.16
N TYR A 324 -38.22 -2.19 -24.11
CA TYR A 324 -38.05 -0.95 -23.34
C TYR A 324 -37.53 0.17 -24.25
N PRO A 325 -38.34 0.67 -25.20
CA PRO A 325 -37.90 1.54 -26.29
C PRO A 325 -37.46 2.95 -25.84
N ASN A 326 -37.80 3.36 -24.62
CA ASN A 326 -37.38 4.64 -24.04
C ASN A 326 -35.94 4.60 -23.49
N SER A 327 -35.31 3.43 -23.49
CA SER A 327 -33.95 3.23 -22.99
C SER A 327 -32.93 3.36 -24.12
N ILE A 328 -31.79 3.98 -23.80
CA ILE A 328 -30.63 4.03 -24.68
C ILE A 328 -29.93 2.67 -24.59
N ILE A 329 -29.61 2.05 -25.73
CA ILE A 329 -28.97 0.73 -25.80
C ILE A 329 -27.64 0.84 -26.56
N GLY A 330 -26.61 0.17 -26.02
CA GLY A 330 -25.31 0.06 -26.69
C GLY A 330 -24.37 1.25 -26.45
N PHE A 331 -23.17 1.19 -27.02
CA PHE A 331 -22.09 2.14 -26.73
C PHE A 331 -21.60 2.85 -28.00
N THR A 332 -22.50 3.58 -28.66
CA THR A 332 -22.17 4.43 -29.83
C THR A 332 -21.92 5.89 -29.41
N PRO A 333 -21.27 6.72 -30.25
CA PRO A 333 -21.14 8.16 -30.00
C PRO A 333 -22.49 8.85 -29.74
N GLU A 334 -23.53 8.47 -30.48
CA GLU A 334 -24.88 9.03 -30.36
C GLU A 334 -25.51 8.66 -29.01
N ALA A 335 -25.35 7.39 -28.59
CA ALA A 335 -25.81 6.93 -27.28
C ALA A 335 -25.14 7.70 -26.13
N LYS A 336 -23.85 8.01 -26.27
CA LYS A 336 -23.11 8.81 -25.27
C LYS A 336 -23.62 10.24 -25.20
N GLU A 337 -23.87 10.87 -26.34
CA GLU A 337 -24.37 12.24 -26.37
C GLU A 337 -25.80 12.30 -25.83
N ALA A 338 -26.67 11.38 -26.23
CA ALA A 338 -28.03 11.28 -25.69
C ALA A 338 -28.03 11.11 -24.15
N TYR A 339 -27.15 10.26 -23.62
CA TYR A 339 -27.03 10.10 -22.16
C TYR A 339 -26.45 11.35 -21.48
N ARG A 340 -25.54 12.07 -22.15
CA ARG A 340 -25.01 13.34 -21.65
C ARG A 340 -26.10 14.42 -21.59
N GLU A 341 -26.92 14.54 -22.62
CA GLU A 341 -28.07 15.44 -22.66
C GLU A 341 -29.10 15.09 -21.57
N PHE A 342 -29.40 13.80 -21.40
CA PHE A 342 -30.23 13.32 -20.29
C PHE A 342 -29.70 13.79 -18.93
N LYS A 343 -28.38 13.66 -18.69
CA LYS A 343 -27.75 14.14 -17.46
C LYS A 343 -27.84 15.65 -17.27
N LEU A 344 -27.79 16.44 -18.34
CA LEU A 344 -27.88 17.90 -18.26
C LEU A 344 -29.30 18.38 -17.94
N THR A 345 -30.30 17.65 -18.45
CA THR A 345 -31.73 17.98 -18.28
C THR A 345 -32.32 17.52 -16.95
N HIS A 346 -31.64 16.61 -16.25
CA HIS A 346 -32.09 16.03 -14.97
C HIS A 346 -31.10 16.30 -13.81
N LYS A 347 -30.22 17.29 -13.97
CA LYS A 347 -29.46 17.94 -12.89
C LYS A 347 -30.31 19.02 -12.25
#